data_AF-A0ABD0R471-F1
#
_entry.id   AF-A0ABD0R471-F1
#
_cell.length_a   1.000
_cell.length_b   1.000
_cell.length_c   1.000
_cell.angle_alpha   90.00
_cell.angle_beta   90.00
_cell.angle_gamma   90.00
#
_symmetry.space_group_name_H-M   'P 1'
#
loop_
_entity.id
_entity.type
_entity.pdbx_description
1 polymer ?
#
loop_
_entity_poly.entity_id
_entity_poly.type
_entity_poly.pdbx_seq_one_letter_code
_entity_poly.pdbx_strand_id
1 'polypeptide(L)'
;MAKELEELYGDIDALEFYPALLLEKTRAGAIFGESMVEMGAPFSLKGLMGNPICSPEYWKPSTFGGKTGFDIVNSASLKKLVCLNTKWCPYVSFHTPPPDYKQRTSHGEL
;
A
#
# COMPACT_ATOMS: atom_id res chain seq x y z
N MET A 1 -19.05 -1.66 -23.66
CA MET A 1 -17.65 -1.97 -23.32
C MET A 1 -17.10 -3.15 -24.11
N ALA A 2 -17.39 -4.43 -23.78
CA ALA A 2 -16.75 -5.56 -24.47
C ALA A 2 -16.89 -5.55 -26.01
N LYS A 3 -18.12 -5.36 -26.52
CA LYS A 3 -18.38 -5.27 -27.96
C LYS A 3 -17.67 -4.09 -28.64
N GLU A 4 -17.63 -2.94 -27.97
CA GLU A 4 -16.95 -1.75 -28.51
C GLU A 4 -15.43 -1.94 -28.56
N LEU A 5 -14.86 -2.64 -27.57
CA LEU A 5 -13.43 -3.00 -27.58
C LEU A 5 -13.10 -3.99 -28.71
N GLU A 6 -13.97 -4.96 -28.97
CA GLU A 6 -13.84 -5.88 -30.09
C GLU A 6 -13.88 -5.13 -31.44
N GLU A 7 -14.79 -4.17 -31.61
CA GLU A 7 -14.86 -3.33 -32.81
C GLU A 7 -13.60 -2.46 -33.00
N LEU A 8 -12.95 -2.02 -31.91
CA LEU A 8 -11.73 -1.19 -31.95
C LEU A 8 -10.45 -1.99 -32.15
N TYR A 9 -10.28 -3.10 -31.45
CA TYR A 9 -9.05 -3.91 -31.47
C TYR A 9 -9.09 -5.06 -32.48
N GLY A 10 -10.27 -5.52 -32.88
CA GLY A 10 -10.48 -6.62 -33.85
C GLY A 10 -10.13 -8.02 -33.32
N ASP A 11 -9.18 -8.10 -32.40
CA ASP A 11 -8.72 -9.34 -31.77
C ASP A 11 -8.40 -9.08 -30.28
N ILE A 12 -8.66 -10.06 -29.42
CA ILE A 12 -8.32 -9.99 -28.00
C ILE A 12 -6.81 -9.98 -27.76
N ASP A 13 -6.05 -10.65 -28.62
CA ASP A 13 -4.58 -10.71 -28.53
C ASP A 13 -3.92 -9.36 -28.92
N ALA A 14 -4.69 -8.44 -29.51
CA ALA A 14 -4.26 -7.09 -29.82
C ALA A 14 -4.53 -6.09 -28.68
N LEU A 15 -5.20 -6.50 -27.59
CA LEU A 15 -5.55 -5.60 -26.50
C LEU A 15 -4.30 -5.08 -25.78
N GLU A 16 -4.20 -3.76 -25.67
CA GLU A 16 -3.07 -3.12 -25.02
C GLU A 16 -3.04 -3.38 -23.50
N PHE A 17 -1.82 -3.44 -22.97
CA PHE A 17 -1.54 -3.79 -21.58
C PHE A 17 -2.31 -2.93 -20.55
N TYR A 18 -2.21 -1.60 -20.65
CA TYR A 18 -2.81 -0.71 -19.65
C TYR A 18 -4.34 -0.70 -19.70
N PRO A 19 -4.98 -0.60 -20.89
CA PRO A 19 -6.43 -0.81 -21.00
C PRO A 19 -6.89 -2.16 -20.45
N ALA A 20 -6.18 -3.26 -20.76
CA ALA A 20 -6.51 -4.58 -20.23
C ALA A 20 -6.55 -4.59 -18.69
N LEU A 21 -5.53 -4.04 -18.04
CA LEU A 21 -5.44 -3.99 -16.58
C LEU A 21 -6.56 -3.17 -15.91
N LEU A 22 -6.99 -2.07 -16.54
CA LEU A 22 -8.01 -1.20 -15.96
C LEU A 22 -9.44 -1.66 -16.26
N LEU A 23 -9.64 -2.35 -17.38
CA LEU A 23 -10.96 -2.79 -17.84
C LEU A 23 -11.27 -4.24 -17.45
N GLU A 24 -10.28 -4.98 -16.94
CA GLU A 24 -10.48 -6.30 -16.36
C GLU A 24 -11.53 -6.27 -15.25
N LYS A 25 -12.37 -7.31 -15.22
CA LYS A 25 -13.38 -7.49 -14.17
C LYS A 25 -12.69 -7.59 -12.79
N THR A 26 -13.16 -6.78 -11.83
CA THR A 26 -12.64 -6.83 -10.46
C THR A 26 -13.02 -8.11 -9.72
N ARG A 27 -12.18 -8.53 -8.76
CA ARG A 27 -12.54 -9.59 -7.81
C ARG A 27 -13.66 -9.10 -6.87
N ALA A 28 -14.49 -10.01 -6.35
CA ALA A 28 -15.63 -9.64 -5.51
C ALA A 28 -15.19 -8.83 -4.27
N GLY A 29 -15.69 -7.61 -4.11
CA GLY A 29 -15.32 -6.71 -3.02
C GLY A 29 -13.90 -6.12 -3.08
N ALA A 30 -13.19 -6.29 -4.20
CA ALA A 30 -11.83 -5.78 -4.39
C ALA A 30 -11.80 -4.55 -5.33
N ILE A 31 -10.72 -3.79 -5.23
CA ILE A 31 -10.49 -2.58 -6.04
C ILE A 31 -10.04 -2.90 -7.48
N PHE A 32 -9.37 -4.04 -7.71
CA PHE A 32 -8.85 -4.43 -9.03
C PHE A 32 -9.15 -5.89 -9.38
N GLY A 33 -8.92 -6.25 -10.65
CA GLY A 33 -8.96 -7.62 -11.16
C GLY A 33 -7.72 -8.44 -10.81
N GLU A 34 -7.65 -9.65 -11.38
CA GLU A 34 -6.58 -10.62 -11.13
C GLU A 34 -5.24 -10.17 -11.71
N SER A 35 -5.22 -9.70 -12.96
CA SER A 35 -4.00 -9.33 -13.66
C SER A 35 -3.22 -8.24 -12.92
N MET A 36 -3.93 -7.25 -12.35
CA MET A 36 -3.29 -6.20 -11.54
C MET A 36 -2.57 -6.77 -10.32
N VAL A 37 -3.12 -7.80 -9.67
CA VAL A 37 -2.55 -8.42 -8.48
C VAL A 37 -1.38 -9.33 -8.87
N GLU A 38 -1.58 -10.24 -9.80
CA GLU A 38 -0.59 -11.26 -10.15
C GLU A 38 0.63 -10.67 -10.88
N MET A 39 0.42 -9.62 -11.67
CA MET A 39 1.53 -8.90 -12.29
C MET A 39 2.16 -7.88 -11.34
N GLY A 40 1.35 -7.14 -10.58
CA GLY A 40 1.82 -6.05 -9.72
C GLY A 40 2.55 -6.52 -8.46
N ALA A 41 2.07 -7.59 -7.82
CA ALA A 41 2.62 -8.06 -6.55
C ALA A 41 4.09 -8.50 -6.63
N PRO A 42 4.54 -9.27 -7.65
CA PRO A 42 5.96 -9.60 -7.81
C PRO A 42 6.85 -8.35 -7.95
N PHE A 43 6.44 -7.35 -8.74
CA PHE A 43 7.20 -6.10 -8.88
C PHE A 43 7.27 -5.31 -7.57
N SER A 44 6.15 -5.19 -6.87
CA SER A 44 6.08 -4.51 -5.58
C SER A 44 6.98 -5.18 -4.54
N LEU A 45 6.84 -6.50 -4.36
CA LEU A 45 7.63 -7.27 -3.40
C LEU A 45 9.12 -7.27 -3.75
N LYS A 46 9.46 -7.36 -5.03
CA LYS A 46 10.86 -7.26 -5.46
C LYS A 46 11.44 -5.87 -5.18
N GLY A 47 10.67 -4.81 -5.40
CA GLY A 47 11.08 -3.44 -5.10
C GLY A 47 11.31 -3.22 -3.60
N LEU A 48 10.43 -3.78 -2.76
CA LEU A 48 10.53 -3.66 -1.30
C LEU A 48 11.68 -4.50 -0.72
N MET A 49 11.67 -5.82 -0.97
CA MET A 49 12.62 -6.76 -0.38
C MET A 49 13.98 -6.77 -1.09
N GLY A 50 14.04 -6.24 -2.31
CA GLY A 50 15.29 -6.03 -3.04
C GLY A 50 16.12 -4.86 -2.51
N ASN A 51 15.61 -4.11 -1.52
CA ASN A 51 16.35 -3.03 -0.91
C ASN A 51 17.59 -3.58 -0.16
N PRO A 52 18.78 -2.97 -0.32
CA PRO A 52 19.99 -3.41 0.39
C PRO A 52 19.83 -3.49 1.91
N ILE A 53 18.95 -2.69 2.50
CA ILE A 53 18.69 -2.71 3.94
C ILE A 53 18.17 -4.07 4.41
N CYS A 54 17.45 -4.81 3.56
CA CYS A 54 16.94 -6.14 3.85
C CYS A 54 17.99 -7.24 3.67
N SER A 55 19.20 -6.92 3.22
CA SER A 55 20.28 -7.89 3.08
C SER A 55 20.82 -8.34 4.45
N PRO A 56 21.37 -9.56 4.56
CA PRO A 56 21.99 -10.03 5.80
C PRO A 56 23.12 -9.12 6.30
N GLU A 57 23.82 -8.43 5.40
CA GLU A 57 24.91 -7.53 5.75
C GLU A 57 24.41 -6.25 6.43
N TYR A 58 23.24 -5.72 6.01
CA TYR A 58 22.71 -4.44 6.50
C TYR A 58 21.64 -4.60 7.57
N TRP A 59 20.90 -5.71 7.62
CA TRP A 59 19.80 -5.90 8.56
C TRP A 59 20.28 -6.30 9.97
N LYS A 60 21.00 -5.37 10.61
CA LYS A 60 21.60 -5.54 11.93
C LYS A 60 21.46 -4.24 12.74
N PRO A 61 21.35 -4.29 14.09
CA PRO A 61 21.17 -3.10 14.91
C PRO A 61 22.22 -2.01 14.68
N SER A 62 23.47 -2.38 14.39
CA SER A 62 24.55 -1.42 14.17
C SER A 62 24.30 -0.51 12.95
N THR A 63 23.62 -0.98 11.91
CA THR A 63 23.22 -0.15 10.75
C THR A 63 22.28 0.97 11.14
N PHE A 64 21.44 0.74 12.15
CA PHE A 64 20.41 1.68 12.61
C PHE A 64 20.84 2.46 13.86
N GLY A 65 22.14 2.50 14.18
CA GLY A 65 22.63 3.21 15.37
C GLY A 65 22.32 2.51 16.70
N GLY A 66 22.17 1.19 16.69
CA GLY A 66 21.92 0.35 17.85
C GLY A 66 20.48 -0.11 17.99
N LYS A 67 20.16 -0.68 19.16
CA LYS A 67 18.85 -1.30 19.44
C LYS A 67 17.69 -0.32 19.27
N THR A 68 17.84 0.92 19.74
CA THR A 68 16.77 1.92 19.67
C THR A 68 16.34 2.23 18.24
N GLY A 69 17.29 2.46 17.32
CA GLY A 69 16.94 2.72 15.92
C GLY A 69 16.35 1.49 15.22
N PHE A 70 16.86 0.29 15.55
CA PHE A 70 16.30 -0.95 15.01
C PHE A 70 14.87 -1.22 15.52
N ASP A 71 14.58 -0.92 16.78
CA ASP A 71 13.24 -1.03 17.36
C ASP A 71 12.26 -0.02 16.73
N ILE A 72 12.73 1.16 16.32
CA ILE A 72 11.90 2.14 15.58
C ILE A 72 11.45 1.55 14.24
N VAL A 73 12.38 0.97 13.47
CA VAL A 73 12.06 0.34 12.18
C VAL A 73 11.10 -0.84 12.36
N ASN A 74 11.39 -1.75 13.30
CA ASN A 74 10.60 -2.96 13.52
C ASN A 74 9.22 -2.71 14.16
N SER A 75 9.01 -1.55 14.79
CA SER A 75 7.74 -1.20 15.44
C SER A 75 7.00 -0.04 14.76
N ALA A 76 7.46 0.38 13.58
CA ALA A 76 6.88 1.47 12.82
C ALA A 76 5.42 1.17 12.41
N SER A 77 4.58 2.20 12.43
CA SER A 77 3.22 2.14 11.91
C SER A 77 2.79 3.52 11.42
N LEU A 78 1.81 3.57 10.49
CA LEU A 78 1.27 4.83 9.97
C LEU A 78 0.77 5.74 11.11
N LYS A 79 0.08 5.16 12.11
CA LYS A 79 -0.42 5.90 13.26
C LYS A 79 0.71 6.50 14.10
N LYS A 80 1.79 5.75 14.39
CA LYS A 80 2.96 6.29 15.11
C LYS A 80 3.64 7.40 14.31
N LEU A 81 3.82 7.20 13.00
CA LEU A 81 4.40 8.20 12.12
C LEU A 81 3.66 9.53 12.19
N VAL A 82 2.33 9.52 12.08
CA VAL A 82 1.54 10.75 12.15
C VAL A 82 1.50 11.30 13.58
N CYS A 83 1.10 10.50 14.56
CA CYS A 83 0.78 11.00 15.90
C CYS A 83 1.99 11.43 16.72
N LEU A 84 3.18 10.88 16.46
CA LEU A 84 4.41 11.33 17.13
C LEU A 84 5.02 12.58 16.48
N ASN A 85 4.57 12.97 15.28
CA ASN A 85 5.11 14.10 14.51
C ASN A 85 4.09 15.23 14.29
N THR A 86 2.94 15.18 14.95
CA THR A 86 1.88 16.20 14.89
C THR A 86 1.53 16.68 16.29
N LYS A 87 0.95 17.89 16.42
CA LYS A 87 0.59 18.46 17.73
C LYS A 87 -0.58 17.75 18.41
N TRP A 88 -1.40 17.06 17.62
CA TRP A 88 -2.55 16.27 18.08
C TRP A 88 -2.68 15.04 17.17
N CYS A 89 -3.21 13.95 17.69
CA CYS A 89 -3.31 12.68 16.97
C CYS A 89 -4.70 12.51 16.32
N PRO A 90 -4.81 12.54 14.97
CA PRO A 90 -6.08 12.36 14.26
C PRO A 90 -6.51 10.89 14.14
N TYR A 91 -7.64 10.67 13.45
CA TYR A 91 -7.93 9.38 12.82
C TYR A 91 -6.87 9.11 11.74
N VAL A 92 -6.19 7.96 11.83
CA VAL A 92 -5.12 7.58 10.90
C VAL A 92 -5.34 6.13 10.49
N SER A 93 -5.68 5.92 9.22
CA SER A 93 -5.98 4.60 8.63
C SER A 93 -5.90 4.67 7.11
N PHE A 94 -5.66 3.54 6.45
CA PHE A 94 -5.86 3.37 5.00
C PHE A 94 -7.32 3.01 4.65
N HIS A 95 -8.19 2.88 5.65
CA HIS A 95 -9.63 2.69 5.50
C HIS A 95 -10.38 3.95 5.92
N THR A 96 -11.58 4.13 5.38
CA THR A 96 -12.50 5.17 5.84
C THR A 96 -12.93 4.90 7.29
N PRO A 97 -13.21 5.94 8.09
CA PRO A 97 -13.78 5.76 9.42
C PRO A 97 -15.08 4.95 9.37
N PRO A 98 -15.35 4.10 10.38
CA PRO A 98 -16.64 3.45 10.49
C PRO A 98 -17.75 4.50 10.70
N PRO A 99 -19.02 4.19 10.35
CA PRO A 99 -20.12 5.16 10.37
C PRO A 99 -20.37 5.84 11.72
N ASP A 100 -20.03 5.16 12.81
CA ASP A 100 -20.19 5.60 14.20
C ASP A 100 -18.94 6.33 14.75
N TYR A 101 -17.92 6.56 13.92
CA TYR A 101 -16.70 7.23 14.36
C TYR A 101 -16.96 8.69 14.71
N LYS A 102 -16.81 9.00 16.01
CA LYS A 102 -16.74 10.37 16.50
C LYS A 102 -15.28 10.72 16.77
N GLN A 103 -14.76 11.69 16.02
CA GLN A 103 -13.42 12.20 16.24
C GLN A 103 -13.34 12.81 17.64
N ARG A 104 -12.49 12.24 18.50
CA ARG A 104 -12.20 12.86 19.81
C ARG A 104 -11.41 14.13 19.53
N THR A 105 -12.05 15.29 19.70
CA THR A 105 -11.36 16.57 19.79
C THR A 105 -10.46 16.52 21.02
N SER A 106 -9.15 16.53 20.80
CA SER A 106 -8.14 16.64 21.86
C SER A 106 -8.17 18.05 22.44
N HIS A 107 -9.08 18.27 23.38
CA HIS A 107 -8.93 19.24 24.44
C HIS A 107 -8.96 18.46 25.76
N GLY A 108 -7.77 18.14 26.26
CA GLY A 108 -7.58 17.50 27.57
C GLY A 108 -6.97 16.11 27.47
N GLU A 109 -5.66 16.05 27.61
CA GLU A 109 -4.92 15.24 28.60
C GLU A 109 -3.42 15.34 28.24
N LEU A 110 -2.77 16.29 28.92
CA LEU A 110 -1.33 16.40 29.08
C LEU A 110 -0.88 15.42 30.17
#